data_AF-A0A972ZCE2-F1
#
_entry.id   AF-A0A972ZCE2-F1
#
_cell.length_a   1.000
_cell.length_b   1.000
_cell.length_c   1.000
_cell.angle_alpha   90.00
_cell.angle_beta   90.00
_cell.angle_gamma   90.00
#
_symmetry.space_group_name_H-M   'P 1'
#
loop_
_entity.id
_entity.type
_entity.pdbx_description
1 polymer ?
#
loop_
_entity_poly.entity_id
_entity_poly.type
_entity_poly.pdbx_seq_one_letter_code
_entity_poly.pdbx_strand_id
1 'polypeptide(L)'
;MKFVNNTDQPDSNVFVTADTGGNGNATYAGSVGNRFQPGLGNGVRLTDLNGPGTDPESHTYTFVVNGNSGGRIYYSFGEPFVQHWPSAHDAPMQYYIAEFNITDGRSGPTDGLFFGNLSAVDQVGIPSNLQLFDGAGNLMNAGGRPASRDIACHKEVYDEIVANAPAGWDPTQAAVYNTDGSLRRLVAPNAAAERHPDLRPYVESLHGQTLRIRGRFAGGPVSGGGAYYDYTSKVDAEGNLFLQGTLTDPDDPSKPNAGYPQPSTIFIDAKELYGKVSQQHSGYGIYLQNGPMTLDGVVTGDGVTSPYRLQPGTGRTTPVLNDLYGWIYGDLVTAYAFGYWGGKYGNDSSAFHGQPAFNDARTSADPFIAWSLWQQAIWNTSDSYGMSLGERYDAAGKTSPLIGTGEGAETMQITMKNGCANASVGTARTAGASGVDEPVQPESAPDPALQSGTGSLVGVAVGQSAARGATSGGSHDKSASSKKNGKSKAKKNKAKKNKSKKNGKKNSKKNGKNKNQSKAHGKR
;
A
#
# COMPACT_ATOMS: atom_id res chain seq x y z
N MET A 1 13.86 -6.67 15.27
CA MET A 1 14.13 -5.65 14.23
C MET A 1 15.59 -5.26 14.31
N LYS A 2 16.27 -5.18 13.16
CA LYS A 2 17.68 -4.79 13.03
C LYS A 2 17.82 -3.68 11.99
N PHE A 3 18.63 -2.68 12.27
CA PHE A 3 19.00 -1.62 11.34
C PHE A 3 20.50 -1.68 11.11
N VAL A 4 20.89 -1.49 9.86
CA VAL A 4 22.29 -1.30 9.46
C VAL A 4 22.36 0.03 8.73
N ASN A 5 23.11 0.98 9.30
CA ASN A 5 23.32 2.29 8.68
C ASN A 5 24.56 2.23 7.77
N ASN A 6 24.35 1.90 6.49
CA ASN A 6 25.39 1.99 5.46
C ASN A 6 25.29 3.31 4.68
N THR A 7 24.93 4.40 5.34
CA THR A 7 24.81 5.72 4.70
C THR A 7 25.95 6.64 5.15
N ASP A 8 26.11 7.79 4.49
CA ASP A 8 27.04 8.83 4.95
C ASP A 8 26.50 9.65 6.16
N GLN A 9 25.29 9.33 6.66
CA GLN A 9 24.74 9.99 7.84
C GLN A 9 25.34 9.38 9.10
N PRO A 10 25.79 10.19 10.08
CA PRO A 10 26.18 9.66 11.38
C PRO A 10 24.96 9.04 12.07
N ASP A 11 25.17 7.96 12.82
CA ASP A 11 24.08 7.22 13.49
C ASP A 11 23.22 8.10 14.43
N SER A 12 23.84 9.14 15.01
CA SER A 12 23.16 10.12 15.85
C SER A 12 22.18 11.02 15.09
N ASN A 13 22.25 11.02 13.76
CA ASN A 13 21.41 11.79 12.85
C ASN A 13 20.36 10.92 12.13
N VAL A 14 20.28 9.63 12.46
CA VAL A 14 19.26 8.71 11.94
C VAL A 14 18.26 8.42 13.05
N PHE A 15 16.98 8.61 12.75
CA PHE A 15 15.88 8.42 13.69
C PHE A 15 14.99 7.30 13.23
N VAL A 16 14.44 6.53 14.17
CA VAL A 16 13.49 5.46 13.90
C VAL A 16 12.28 5.56 14.81
N THR A 17 11.11 5.18 14.30
CA THR A 17 9.93 4.89 15.12
C THR A 17 9.21 3.66 14.58
N ALA A 18 8.53 2.96 15.47
CA ALA A 18 7.68 1.84 15.13
C ALA A 18 6.25 2.15 15.56
N ASP A 19 5.30 1.74 14.74
CA ASP A 19 3.88 1.84 15.04
C ASP A 19 3.17 0.52 14.66
N THR A 20 2.16 0.17 15.43
CA THR A 20 1.33 -1.01 15.22
C THR A 20 -0.12 -0.57 15.05
N GLY A 21 -0.56 -0.53 13.80
CA GLY A 21 -1.78 0.14 13.33
C GLY A 21 -3.10 -0.51 13.75
N GLY A 22 -3.32 -0.70 15.05
CA GLY A 22 -4.66 -0.79 15.63
C GLY A 22 -5.24 -2.19 15.87
N ASN A 23 -4.57 -3.28 15.49
CA ASN A 23 -4.98 -4.64 15.87
C ASN A 23 -3.82 -5.39 16.53
N GLY A 24 -3.87 -5.45 17.87
CA GLY A 24 -2.83 -6.03 18.71
C GLY A 24 -2.06 -4.98 19.50
N ASN A 25 -1.71 -5.32 20.74
CA ASN A 25 -0.82 -4.49 21.57
C ASN A 25 0.59 -5.00 21.38
N ALA A 26 1.26 -4.63 20.28
CA ALA A 26 2.67 -4.91 20.19
C ALA A 26 3.39 -4.16 21.31
N THR A 27 4.28 -4.87 22.00
CA THR A 27 5.13 -4.26 23.02
C THR A 27 6.56 -4.31 22.56
N TYR A 28 7.24 -3.18 22.71
CA TYR A 28 8.64 -3.07 22.33
C TYR A 28 9.52 -3.30 23.55
N ALA A 29 10.60 -4.07 23.38
CA ALA A 29 11.57 -4.33 24.44
C ALA A 29 12.99 -3.95 23.99
N GLY A 30 13.89 -3.81 24.97
CA GLY A 30 15.19 -3.15 24.81
C GLY A 30 15.14 -1.69 25.30
N SER A 31 16.06 -0.85 24.83
CA SER A 31 16.13 0.57 25.22
C SER A 31 14.94 1.43 24.78
N VAL A 32 14.13 0.90 23.85
CA VAL A 32 12.99 1.61 23.26
C VAL A 32 11.68 1.43 24.02
N GLY A 33 11.51 0.35 24.81
CA GLY A 33 10.37 0.12 25.72
C GLY A 33 9.06 0.84 25.36
N ASN A 34 8.63 1.73 26.26
CA ASN A 34 7.45 2.58 26.10
C ASN A 34 7.69 3.86 25.26
N ARG A 35 8.84 4.02 24.57
CA ARG A 35 9.11 5.20 23.73
C ARG A 35 8.44 5.08 22.37
N PHE A 36 8.32 3.86 21.84
CA PHE A 36 7.43 3.55 20.73
C PHE A 36 6.02 3.33 21.29
N GLN A 37 5.33 4.43 21.61
CA GLN A 37 3.90 4.35 21.91
C GLN A 37 3.09 4.61 20.64
N PRO A 38 2.06 3.79 20.37
CA PRO A 38 1.08 4.08 19.34
C PRO A 38 0.54 5.52 19.49
N GLY A 39 0.58 6.29 18.41
CA GLY A 39 0.03 7.65 18.36
C GLY A 39 0.89 8.80 18.92
N LEU A 40 2.05 8.54 19.54
CA LEU A 40 2.93 9.61 20.05
C LEU A 40 4.05 10.03 19.08
N GLY A 41 4.28 9.26 18.01
CA GLY A 41 5.07 9.68 16.85
C GLY A 41 6.56 10.00 17.07
N ASN A 42 7.08 10.01 18.30
CA ASN A 42 8.43 10.48 18.58
C ASN A 42 9.49 9.45 18.17
N GLY A 43 10.22 9.74 17.09
CA GLY A 43 11.40 8.97 16.70
C GLY A 43 12.52 9.01 17.74
N VAL A 44 13.24 7.90 17.90
CA VAL A 44 14.47 7.82 18.71
C VAL A 44 15.68 7.71 17.78
N ARG A 45 16.85 8.17 18.21
CA ARG A 45 18.08 8.03 17.41
C ARG A 45 18.50 6.57 17.33
N LEU A 46 19.21 6.16 16.27
CA LEU A 46 19.81 4.83 16.20
C LEU A 46 20.73 4.56 17.39
N THR A 47 21.53 5.55 17.79
CA THR A 47 22.43 5.44 18.96
C THR A 47 21.71 5.21 20.28
N ASP A 48 20.40 5.48 20.34
CA ASP A 48 19.57 5.22 21.53
C ASP A 48 19.02 3.78 21.54
N LEU A 49 19.17 3.02 20.44
CA LEU A 49 18.79 1.61 20.33
C LEU A 49 19.88 0.72 20.92
N ASN A 50 19.49 -0.13 21.86
CA ASN A 50 20.38 -1.11 22.49
C ASN A 50 19.57 -2.38 22.79
N GLY A 51 19.60 -3.30 21.83
CA GLY A 51 18.98 -4.63 21.91
C GLY A 51 19.98 -5.73 21.59
N PRO A 52 19.57 -7.02 21.66
CA PRO A 52 20.43 -8.15 21.29
C PRO A 52 21.00 -7.99 19.88
N GLY A 53 22.31 -8.13 19.72
CA GLY A 53 22.99 -7.98 18.43
C GLY A 53 23.24 -6.54 17.96
N THR A 54 23.04 -5.54 18.83
CA THR A 54 23.51 -4.17 18.58
C THR A 54 25.04 -4.14 18.60
N ASP A 55 25.63 -3.50 17.59
CA ASP A 55 27.07 -3.28 17.43
C ASP A 55 27.29 -1.91 16.77
N PRO A 56 27.52 -0.84 17.56
CA PRO A 56 27.73 0.50 17.04
C PRO A 56 29.01 0.65 16.20
N GLU A 57 30.03 -0.19 16.40
CA GLU A 57 31.25 -0.15 15.56
C GLU A 57 30.94 -0.61 14.13
N SER A 58 29.98 -1.54 14.00
CA SER A 58 29.45 -2.02 12.72
C SER A 58 28.19 -1.28 12.28
N HIS A 59 27.88 -0.10 12.85
CA HIS A 59 26.69 0.70 12.55
C HIS A 59 25.37 -0.11 12.60
N THR A 60 25.30 -1.06 13.52
CA THR A 60 24.22 -2.04 13.64
C THR A 60 23.44 -1.85 14.93
N TYR A 61 22.11 -1.72 14.81
CA TYR A 61 21.24 -1.36 15.93
C TYR A 61 19.98 -2.20 15.96
N THR A 62 19.54 -2.62 17.14
CA THR A 62 18.40 -3.55 17.25
C THR A 62 17.39 -3.16 18.32
N PHE A 63 16.17 -3.62 18.14
CA PHE A 63 15.16 -3.70 19.18
C PHE A 63 14.20 -4.87 18.93
N VAL A 64 13.44 -5.25 19.97
CA VAL A 64 12.52 -6.38 19.91
C VAL A 64 11.08 -5.88 19.80
N VAL A 65 10.32 -6.48 18.88
CA VAL A 65 8.87 -6.34 18.76
C VAL A 65 8.25 -7.62 19.28
N ASN A 66 7.33 -7.53 20.24
CA ASN A 66 6.60 -8.68 20.78
C ASN A 66 5.11 -8.55 20.47
N GLY A 67 4.45 -9.68 20.21
CA GLY A 67 2.99 -9.77 20.02
C GLY A 67 2.57 -9.97 18.57
N ASN A 68 1.25 -10.13 18.37
CA ASN A 68 0.63 -10.17 17.05
C ASN A 68 0.33 -8.75 16.61
N SER A 69 0.80 -8.37 15.42
CA SER A 69 0.50 -7.05 14.89
C SER A 69 0.88 -6.90 13.43
N GLY A 70 0.04 -6.16 12.70
CA GLY A 70 0.49 -5.37 11.54
C GLY A 70 1.07 -4.03 12.01
N GLY A 71 2.15 -3.59 11.39
CA GLY A 71 2.83 -2.36 11.80
C GLY A 71 3.71 -1.76 10.73
N ARG A 72 4.21 -0.57 11.03
CA ARG A 72 5.11 0.21 10.19
C ARG A 72 6.32 0.63 10.99
N ILE A 73 7.45 0.59 10.31
CA ILE A 73 8.71 1.14 10.76
C ILE A 73 9.00 2.35 9.90
N TYR A 74 9.17 3.49 10.54
CA TYR A 74 9.56 4.72 9.88
C TYR A 74 11.00 5.06 10.28
N TYR A 75 11.78 5.53 9.34
CA TYR A 75 13.15 5.98 9.60
C TYR A 75 13.49 7.21 8.78
N SER A 76 14.19 8.17 9.38
CA SER A 76 14.47 9.50 8.82
C SER A 76 15.89 9.98 9.11
N PHE A 77 16.32 10.99 8.36
CA PHE A 77 17.58 11.72 8.61
C PHE A 77 17.30 13.13 9.12
N GLY A 78 18.20 13.67 9.96
CA GLY A 78 18.17 15.06 10.40
C GLY A 78 17.22 15.32 11.57
N GLU A 79 16.00 14.80 11.46
CA GLU A 79 14.93 15.10 12.40
C GLU A 79 14.10 13.84 12.74
N PRO A 80 13.64 13.71 14.00
CA PRO A 80 12.69 12.67 14.37
C PRO A 80 11.31 12.97 13.78
N PHE A 81 10.50 11.93 13.67
CA PHE A 81 9.07 12.10 13.41
C PHE A 81 8.42 12.83 14.60
N VAL A 82 7.52 13.77 14.27
CA VAL A 82 6.74 14.56 15.24
C VAL A 82 5.25 14.21 15.21
N GLN A 83 4.85 13.33 14.29
CA GLN A 83 3.47 12.92 14.12
C GLN A 83 3.38 11.46 13.67
N HIS A 84 2.26 10.83 14.02
CA HIS A 84 1.84 9.56 13.45
C HIS A 84 1.52 9.74 11.96
N TRP A 85 2.10 8.89 11.10
CA TRP A 85 1.99 8.92 9.63
C TRP A 85 2.48 10.24 9.00
N PRO A 86 3.81 10.40 8.81
CA PRO A 86 4.35 11.57 8.12
C PRO A 86 3.79 11.68 6.70
N SER A 87 3.45 12.91 6.29
CA SER A 87 2.97 13.19 4.94
C SER A 87 4.11 13.01 3.92
N ALA A 88 3.88 12.14 2.93
CA ALA A 88 4.76 11.99 1.79
C ALA A 88 4.89 13.28 0.95
N HIS A 89 3.94 14.20 1.11
CA HIS A 89 3.96 15.51 0.47
C HIS A 89 4.68 16.58 1.33
N ASP A 90 4.38 16.64 2.63
CA ASP A 90 4.69 17.83 3.46
C ASP A 90 5.86 17.65 4.42
N ALA A 91 6.23 16.41 4.75
CA ALA A 91 7.29 16.18 5.74
C ALA A 91 8.61 16.90 5.37
N PRO A 92 9.24 17.60 6.34
CA PRO A 92 10.45 18.38 6.07
C PRO A 92 11.71 17.50 5.98
N MET A 93 11.67 16.29 6.52
CA MET A 93 12.81 15.37 6.53
C MET A 93 12.77 14.38 5.37
N GLN A 94 13.95 13.84 5.02
CA GLN A 94 14.04 12.62 4.22
C GLN A 94 13.71 11.43 5.10
N TYR A 95 12.81 10.55 4.64
CA TYR A 95 12.43 9.35 5.39
C TYR A 95 11.99 8.22 4.47
N TYR A 96 11.83 7.02 5.02
CA TYR A 96 11.19 5.90 4.34
C TYR A 96 10.41 5.00 5.30
N ILE A 97 9.68 4.03 4.74
CA ILE A 97 8.75 3.17 5.45
C ILE A 97 9.04 1.71 5.09
N ALA A 98 9.13 0.87 6.11
CA ALA A 98 8.99 -0.57 5.97
C ALA A 98 7.71 -1.02 6.70
N GLU A 99 7.00 -1.98 6.12
CA GLU A 99 5.80 -2.54 6.71
C GLU A 99 6.06 -3.98 7.15
N PHE A 100 5.39 -4.41 8.21
CA PHE A 100 5.51 -5.76 8.72
C PHE A 100 4.18 -6.28 9.28
N ASN A 101 4.05 -7.61 9.32
CA ASN A 101 3.03 -8.31 10.06
C ASN A 101 3.66 -9.51 10.78
N ILE A 102 3.37 -9.65 12.07
CA ILE A 102 3.77 -10.79 12.90
C ILE A 102 2.49 -11.43 13.41
N THR A 103 2.30 -12.74 13.19
CA THR A 103 1.17 -13.48 13.77
C THR A 103 1.59 -14.20 15.05
N ASP A 104 1.00 -13.85 16.20
CA ASP A 104 1.21 -14.61 17.43
C ASP A 104 0.37 -15.90 17.39
N GLY A 105 1.03 -17.05 17.59
CA GLY A 105 0.46 -18.38 17.35
C GLY A 105 -0.58 -18.82 18.38
N ARG A 106 -1.72 -18.13 18.45
CA ARG A 106 -2.77 -18.45 19.43
C ARG A 106 -3.88 -19.35 18.90
N SER A 107 -3.97 -19.66 17.60
CA SER A 107 -4.73 -20.80 17.03
C SER A 107 -4.98 -20.64 15.52
N GLY A 108 -4.06 -21.12 14.67
CA GLY A 108 -4.36 -21.24 13.24
C GLY A 108 -3.24 -21.84 12.37
N PRO A 109 -3.52 -22.15 11.09
CA PRO A 109 -2.52 -22.60 10.12
C PRO A 109 -1.53 -21.49 9.70
N THR A 110 -1.67 -20.28 10.24
CA THR A 110 -0.83 -19.11 9.98
C THR A 110 0.00 -18.70 11.20
N ASP A 111 0.23 -19.63 12.12
CA ASP A 111 1.00 -19.40 13.35
C ASP A 111 2.49 -19.17 13.00
N GLY A 112 3.12 -18.18 13.66
CA GLY A 112 4.56 -17.91 13.50
C GLY A 112 4.99 -17.35 12.14
N LEU A 113 4.04 -16.87 11.33
CA LEU A 113 4.33 -16.25 10.04
C LEU A 113 4.83 -14.82 10.24
N PHE A 114 5.79 -14.45 9.40
CA PHE A 114 6.25 -13.09 9.27
C PHE A 114 6.01 -12.62 7.84
N PHE A 115 5.45 -11.43 7.72
CA PHE A 115 5.36 -10.71 6.46
C PHE A 115 6.07 -9.37 6.58
N GLY A 116 6.78 -8.96 5.54
CA GLY A 116 7.33 -7.62 5.48
C GLY A 116 7.65 -7.16 4.06
N ASN A 117 7.62 -5.85 3.86
CA ASN A 117 7.91 -5.23 2.58
C ASN A 117 8.48 -3.82 2.77
N LEU A 118 9.17 -3.37 1.73
CA LEU A 118 9.38 -1.96 1.46
C LEU A 118 8.20 -1.48 0.62
N SER A 119 7.76 -0.23 0.80
CA SER A 119 6.57 0.29 0.12
C SER A 119 6.84 1.66 -0.47
N ALA A 120 6.79 1.74 -1.80
CA ALA A 120 6.79 2.97 -2.57
C ALA A 120 5.37 3.42 -2.97
N VAL A 121 4.34 2.92 -2.29
CA VAL A 121 2.95 3.30 -2.51
C VAL A 121 2.74 4.79 -2.26
N ASP A 122 3.44 5.36 -1.26
CA ASP A 122 3.33 6.78 -0.90
C ASP A 122 4.49 7.64 -1.42
N GLN A 123 5.71 7.08 -1.48
CA GLN A 123 6.91 7.83 -1.87
C GLN A 123 8.11 6.93 -2.16
N VAL A 124 9.14 7.47 -2.81
CA VAL A 124 10.51 6.95 -2.79
C VAL A 124 11.40 7.90 -2.00
N GLY A 125 11.96 7.41 -0.90
CA GLY A 125 12.72 8.21 0.06
C GLY A 125 14.16 7.72 0.24
N ILE A 126 14.46 7.19 1.42
CA ILE A 126 15.77 6.62 1.75
C ILE A 126 15.91 5.26 1.04
N PRO A 127 16.92 5.06 0.16
CA PRO A 127 17.17 3.76 -0.47
C PRO A 127 17.52 2.71 0.57
N SER A 128 16.98 1.51 0.45
CA SER A 128 17.09 0.49 1.50
C SER A 128 16.93 -0.93 0.96
N ASN A 129 17.41 -1.87 1.75
CA ASN A 129 17.17 -3.30 1.58
C ASN A 129 16.47 -3.84 2.83
N LEU A 130 15.50 -4.73 2.64
CA LEU A 130 14.81 -5.46 3.71
C LEU A 130 15.13 -6.93 3.57
N GLN A 131 15.62 -7.55 4.64
CA GLN A 131 15.99 -8.96 4.70
C GLN A 131 15.38 -9.66 5.91
N LEU A 132 15.03 -10.93 5.76
CA LEU A 132 14.59 -11.79 6.88
C LEU A 132 15.61 -12.88 7.15
N PHE A 133 15.99 -13.02 8.42
CA PHE A 133 16.96 -13.99 8.91
C PHE A 133 16.34 -14.95 9.93
N ASP A 134 16.83 -16.19 9.92
CA ASP A 134 16.52 -17.20 10.92
C ASP A 134 17.27 -16.94 12.25
N GLY A 135 17.00 -17.75 13.27
CA GLY A 135 17.66 -17.64 14.58
C GLY A 135 19.15 -17.97 14.61
N ALA A 136 19.69 -18.56 13.55
CA ALA A 136 21.13 -18.76 13.37
C ALA A 136 21.79 -17.59 12.62
N GLY A 137 21.01 -16.59 12.20
CA GLY A 137 21.48 -15.45 11.43
C GLY A 137 21.67 -15.72 9.94
N ASN A 138 21.08 -16.80 9.41
CA ASN A 138 21.11 -17.07 7.96
C ASN A 138 19.96 -16.35 7.27
N LEU A 139 20.24 -15.80 6.07
CA LEU A 139 19.20 -15.23 5.23
C LEU A 139 18.21 -16.33 4.83
N MET A 140 16.93 -16.08 5.11
CA MET A 140 15.87 -17.05 4.80
C MET A 140 15.54 -17.08 3.31
N ASN A 141 14.86 -18.14 2.89
CA ASN A 141 14.21 -18.21 1.60
C ASN A 141 12.69 -18.03 1.76
N ALA A 142 12.08 -17.23 0.87
CA ALA A 142 10.64 -17.03 0.75
C ALA A 142 10.23 -17.31 -0.70
N GLY A 143 9.31 -18.24 -0.92
CA GLY A 143 8.85 -18.59 -2.28
C GLY A 143 9.95 -19.11 -3.21
N GLY A 144 10.95 -19.82 -2.67
CA GLY A 144 12.06 -20.37 -3.45
C GLY A 144 13.16 -19.37 -3.84
N ARG A 145 13.14 -18.16 -3.29
CA ARG A 145 14.15 -17.11 -3.51
C ARG A 145 14.61 -16.53 -2.17
N PRO A 146 15.75 -15.84 -2.10
CA PRO A 146 16.15 -15.13 -0.90
C PRO A 146 15.07 -14.15 -0.41
N ALA A 147 14.85 -14.13 0.90
CA ALA A 147 13.97 -13.21 1.60
C ALA A 147 14.62 -11.82 1.69
N SER A 148 14.82 -11.19 0.54
CA SER A 148 15.49 -9.89 0.36
C SER A 148 14.72 -9.03 -0.64
N ARG A 149 14.42 -7.78 -0.31
CA ARG A 149 13.73 -6.82 -1.19
C ARG A 149 14.38 -5.45 -1.12
N ASP A 150 14.48 -4.81 -2.28
CA ASP A 150 15.16 -3.54 -2.44
C ASP A 150 14.21 -2.42 -2.87
N ILE A 151 14.40 -1.24 -2.30
CA ILE A 151 13.97 0.01 -2.91
C ILE A 151 15.18 0.71 -3.52
N ALA A 152 15.03 1.12 -4.78
CA ALA A 152 16.04 1.83 -5.54
C ALA A 152 16.35 3.23 -4.99
N CYS A 153 17.39 3.83 -5.54
CA CYS A 153 17.68 5.23 -5.31
C CYS A 153 16.60 6.11 -5.95
N HIS A 154 16.16 7.17 -5.26
CA HIS A 154 15.14 8.07 -5.81
C HIS A 154 15.56 8.69 -7.16
N LYS A 155 16.87 8.83 -7.41
CA LYS A 155 17.39 9.27 -8.71
C LYS A 155 17.11 8.26 -9.82
N GLU A 156 17.32 6.97 -9.57
CA GLU A 156 17.08 5.90 -10.57
C GLU A 156 15.59 5.84 -10.93
N VAL A 157 14.72 5.94 -9.92
CA VAL A 157 13.28 6.04 -10.12
C VAL A 157 12.91 7.30 -10.90
N TYR A 158 13.52 8.44 -10.56
CA TYR A 158 13.27 9.70 -11.25
C TYR A 158 13.71 9.66 -12.71
N ASP A 159 14.89 9.11 -13.00
CA ASP A 159 15.39 8.95 -14.36
C ASP A 159 14.47 8.05 -15.20
N GLU A 160 13.91 6.99 -14.60
CA GLU A 160 12.92 6.12 -15.24
C GLU A 160 11.59 6.85 -15.52
N ILE A 161 11.13 7.69 -14.58
CA ILE A 161 9.97 8.58 -14.80
C ILE A 161 10.25 9.55 -15.95
N VAL A 162 11.42 10.19 -15.98
CA VAL A 162 11.81 11.13 -17.04
C VAL A 162 11.89 10.44 -18.40
N ALA A 163 12.46 9.24 -18.47
CA ALA A 163 12.61 8.48 -19.71
C ALA A 163 11.26 8.06 -20.32
N ASN A 164 10.23 7.91 -19.50
CA ASN A 164 8.90 7.45 -19.91
C ASN A 164 7.81 8.53 -19.76
N ALA A 165 8.19 9.78 -19.47
CA ALA A 165 7.25 10.88 -19.28
C ALA A 165 6.44 11.16 -20.57
N PRO A 166 5.10 11.27 -20.49
CA PRO A 166 4.31 11.66 -21.65
C PRO A 166 4.62 13.10 -22.06
N ALA A 167 4.51 13.38 -23.36
CA ALA A 167 4.77 14.71 -23.89
C ALA A 167 3.90 15.78 -23.20
N GLY A 168 4.54 16.88 -22.78
CA GLY A 168 3.86 18.00 -22.11
C GLY A 168 3.63 17.84 -20.61
N TRP A 169 3.96 16.69 -20.01
CA TRP A 169 3.99 16.54 -18.55
C TRP A 169 5.37 16.84 -17.99
N ASP A 170 5.41 17.52 -16.84
CA ASP A 170 6.65 17.90 -16.17
C ASP A 170 6.97 16.90 -15.04
N PRO A 171 8.02 16.06 -15.19
CA PRO A 171 8.37 15.05 -14.19
C PRO A 171 8.83 15.65 -12.86
N THR A 172 9.23 16.93 -12.82
CA THR A 172 9.65 17.58 -11.57
C THR A 172 8.48 17.72 -10.57
N GLN A 173 7.23 17.62 -11.04
CA GLN A 173 6.05 17.66 -10.16
C GLN A 173 6.02 16.50 -9.16
N ALA A 174 6.50 15.32 -9.56
CA ALA A 174 6.61 14.15 -8.67
C ALA A 174 7.77 14.28 -7.67
N ALA A 175 8.67 15.25 -7.84
CA ALA A 175 9.85 15.43 -7.01
C ALA A 175 9.63 16.44 -5.88
N VAL A 176 10.37 16.23 -4.79
CA VAL A 176 10.46 17.15 -3.67
C VAL A 176 11.94 17.41 -3.40
N TYR A 177 12.31 18.68 -3.40
CA TYR A 177 13.71 19.11 -3.27
C TYR A 177 13.99 19.73 -1.90
N ASN A 178 15.25 19.65 -1.48
CA ASN A 178 15.78 20.44 -0.38
C ASN A 178 15.99 21.90 -0.81
N THR A 179 16.26 22.79 0.15
CA THR A 179 16.54 24.21 -0.12
C THR A 179 17.79 24.45 -0.98
N ASP A 180 18.73 23.50 -0.98
CA ASP A 180 19.94 23.52 -1.81
C ASP A 180 19.71 22.98 -3.25
N GLY A 181 18.49 22.58 -3.58
CA GLY A 181 18.12 22.03 -4.89
C GLY A 181 18.42 20.54 -5.06
N SER A 182 18.97 19.86 -4.04
CA SER A 182 19.11 18.40 -4.07
C SER A 182 17.76 17.70 -3.98
N LEU A 183 17.61 16.57 -4.68
CA LEU A 183 16.40 15.76 -4.64
C LEU A 183 16.29 15.08 -3.27
N ARG A 184 15.23 15.38 -2.52
CA ARG A 184 14.98 14.80 -1.19
C ARG A 184 14.22 13.48 -1.28
N ARG A 185 13.20 13.42 -2.13
CA ARG A 185 12.30 12.27 -2.31
C ARG A 185 11.43 12.45 -3.55
N LEU A 186 10.78 11.37 -3.96
CA LEU A 186 9.70 11.38 -4.92
C LEU A 186 8.37 11.05 -4.24
N VAL A 187 7.29 11.70 -4.66
CA VAL A 187 5.94 11.57 -4.11
C VAL A 187 5.11 10.72 -5.05
N ALA A 188 4.55 9.63 -4.53
CA ALA A 188 3.71 8.74 -5.30
C ALA A 188 2.30 9.33 -5.53
N PRO A 189 1.56 8.81 -6.52
CA PRO A 189 0.18 9.22 -6.75
C PRO A 189 -0.73 9.05 -5.52
N ASN A 190 -0.48 8.05 -4.66
CA ASN A 190 -1.29 7.82 -3.47
C ASN A 190 -1.25 9.00 -2.48
N ALA A 191 -0.14 9.74 -2.47
CA ALA A 191 0.04 10.90 -1.61
C ALA A 191 -0.39 12.21 -2.28
N ALA A 192 -0.25 12.31 -3.61
CA ALA A 192 -0.55 13.53 -4.36
C ALA A 192 -0.76 13.22 -5.85
N ALA A 193 -1.91 12.66 -6.20
CA ALA A 193 -2.21 12.23 -7.56
C ALA A 193 -2.19 13.38 -8.58
N GLU A 194 -2.48 14.62 -8.16
CA GLU A 194 -2.40 15.80 -9.01
C GLU A 194 -0.98 16.12 -9.53
N ARG A 195 0.05 15.51 -8.94
CA ARG A 195 1.44 15.63 -9.39
C ARG A 195 1.82 14.64 -10.49
N HIS A 196 0.90 13.78 -10.92
CA HIS A 196 1.14 12.70 -11.88
C HIS A 196 0.31 12.91 -13.16
N PRO A 197 0.65 12.24 -14.28
CA PRO A 197 -0.06 12.42 -15.54
C PRO A 197 -1.57 12.15 -15.44
N ASP A 198 -2.38 12.91 -16.20
CA ASP A 198 -3.82 12.67 -16.29
C ASP A 198 -4.10 11.36 -17.06
N LEU A 199 -4.82 10.43 -16.42
CA LEU A 199 -5.23 9.15 -17.01
C LEU A 199 -6.64 9.18 -17.61
N ARG A 200 -7.33 10.34 -17.58
CA ARG A 200 -8.62 10.52 -18.24
C ARG A 200 -8.59 10.16 -19.73
N PRO A 201 -7.61 10.61 -20.55
CA PRO A 201 -7.60 10.25 -21.97
C PRO A 201 -7.52 8.74 -22.20
N TYR A 202 -6.90 8.01 -21.27
CA TYR A 202 -6.87 6.55 -21.33
C TYR A 202 -8.25 5.94 -21.10
N VAL A 203 -8.98 6.38 -20.08
CA VAL A 203 -10.36 5.92 -19.85
C VAL A 203 -11.27 6.29 -21.03
N GLU A 204 -11.14 7.52 -21.55
CA GLU A 204 -11.91 8.00 -22.71
C GLU A 204 -11.63 7.19 -23.98
N SER A 205 -10.39 6.73 -24.17
CA SER A 205 -10.01 5.90 -25.33
C SER A 205 -10.75 4.55 -25.39
N LEU A 206 -11.33 4.11 -24.25
CA LEU A 206 -12.07 2.86 -24.15
C LEU A 206 -13.57 3.01 -24.40
N HIS A 207 -14.07 4.22 -24.66
CA HIS A 207 -15.49 4.46 -24.92
C HIS A 207 -16.06 3.52 -25.99
N GLY A 208 -17.20 2.92 -25.67
CA GLY A 208 -17.89 1.96 -26.54
C GLY A 208 -17.26 0.56 -26.60
N GLN A 209 -16.08 0.35 -26.00
CA GLN A 209 -15.46 -0.96 -25.92
C GLN A 209 -16.11 -1.80 -24.81
N THR A 210 -16.05 -3.12 -24.95
CA THR A 210 -16.52 -4.07 -23.94
C THR A 210 -15.33 -4.59 -23.14
N LEU A 211 -15.36 -4.41 -21.82
CA LEU A 211 -14.40 -4.96 -20.86
C LEU A 211 -15.00 -6.18 -20.17
N ARG A 212 -14.23 -7.26 -20.05
CA ARG A 212 -14.62 -8.46 -19.31
C ARG A 212 -13.57 -8.78 -18.25
N ILE A 213 -14.02 -8.85 -16.99
CA ILE A 213 -13.20 -9.13 -15.82
C ILE A 213 -13.56 -10.52 -15.32
N ARG A 214 -12.55 -11.39 -15.29
CA ARG A 214 -12.62 -12.76 -14.82
C ARG A 214 -11.50 -13.04 -13.83
N GLY A 215 -11.82 -13.84 -12.83
CA GLY A 215 -10.82 -14.28 -11.86
C GLY A 215 -11.43 -15.10 -10.74
N ARG A 216 -10.61 -15.32 -9.71
CA ARG A 216 -10.97 -16.13 -8.55
C ARG A 216 -10.67 -15.36 -7.27
N PHE A 217 -11.66 -15.24 -6.42
CA PHE A 217 -11.49 -14.85 -5.03
C PHE A 217 -11.28 -16.13 -4.20
N ALA A 218 -10.18 -16.22 -3.47
CA ALA A 218 -9.86 -17.43 -2.69
C ALA A 218 -10.62 -17.54 -1.36
N GLY A 219 -11.35 -16.49 -0.95
CA GLY A 219 -12.02 -16.40 0.35
C GLY A 219 -11.15 -15.68 1.39
N GLY A 220 -11.80 -15.10 2.40
CA GLY A 220 -11.14 -14.52 3.57
C GLY A 220 -11.02 -15.51 4.74
N PRO A 221 -10.14 -15.26 5.73
CA PRO A 221 -9.95 -16.14 6.90
C PRO A 221 -11.22 -16.34 7.73
N VAL A 222 -12.25 -15.52 7.52
CA VAL A 222 -13.57 -15.61 8.13
C VAL A 222 -14.62 -16.03 7.10
N SER A 223 -14.72 -17.33 6.85
CA SER A 223 -15.96 -18.08 6.54
C SER A 223 -16.61 -18.05 5.14
N GLY A 224 -16.00 -17.48 4.11
CA GLY A 224 -16.47 -17.69 2.74
C GLY A 224 -15.67 -18.79 2.03
N GLY A 225 -16.35 -19.76 1.40
CA GLY A 225 -15.73 -20.45 0.25
C GLY A 225 -15.31 -19.38 -0.76
N GLY A 226 -14.28 -19.62 -1.57
CA GLY A 226 -13.92 -18.70 -2.64
C GLY A 226 -15.08 -18.43 -3.62
N ALA A 227 -14.82 -17.68 -4.69
CA ALA A 227 -15.74 -17.52 -5.80
C ALA A 227 -14.97 -17.36 -7.11
N TYR A 228 -15.52 -17.85 -8.21
CA TYR A 228 -15.16 -17.33 -9.53
C TYR A 228 -16.09 -16.18 -9.87
N TYR A 229 -15.54 -15.12 -10.46
CA TYR A 229 -16.31 -14.01 -10.99
C TYR A 229 -16.09 -13.89 -12.49
N ASP A 230 -17.16 -13.54 -13.20
CA ASP A 230 -17.16 -13.23 -14.61
C ASP A 230 -18.14 -12.08 -14.85
N TYR A 231 -17.60 -10.87 -14.99
CA TYR A 231 -18.35 -9.64 -15.15
C TYR A 231 -17.94 -8.95 -16.44
N THR A 232 -18.92 -8.40 -17.15
CA THR A 232 -18.72 -7.66 -18.38
C THR A 232 -19.36 -6.28 -18.27
N SER A 233 -18.72 -5.27 -18.84
CA SER A 233 -19.34 -3.96 -19.05
C SER A 233 -18.96 -3.40 -20.41
N LYS A 234 -19.89 -2.66 -21.02
CA LYS A 234 -19.56 -1.76 -22.12
C LYS A 234 -19.27 -0.39 -21.52
N VAL A 235 -18.11 0.18 -21.84
CA VAL A 235 -17.75 1.54 -21.43
C VAL A 235 -18.73 2.51 -22.12
N ASP A 236 -19.46 3.29 -21.34
CA ASP A 236 -20.39 4.28 -21.90
C ASP A 236 -19.66 5.51 -22.48
N ALA A 237 -20.42 6.53 -22.89
CA ALA A 237 -19.86 7.73 -23.51
C ALA A 237 -19.16 8.66 -22.51
N GLU A 238 -19.43 8.47 -21.22
CA GLU A 238 -18.84 9.21 -20.11
C GLU A 238 -17.68 8.44 -19.46
N GLY A 239 -17.45 7.18 -19.88
CA GLY A 239 -16.42 6.29 -19.36
C GLY A 239 -16.87 5.40 -18.21
N ASN A 240 -18.16 5.44 -17.83
CA ASN A 240 -18.65 4.66 -16.70
C ASN A 240 -18.77 3.19 -17.05
N LEU A 241 -18.75 2.37 -16.00
CA LEU A 241 -18.84 0.93 -16.09
C LEU A 241 -20.05 0.44 -15.30
N PHE A 242 -20.94 -0.27 -15.99
CA PHE A 242 -22.01 -1.07 -15.42
C PHE A 242 -21.64 -2.55 -15.61
N LEU A 243 -20.94 -3.11 -14.63
CA LEU A 243 -20.50 -4.50 -14.66
C LEU A 243 -21.67 -5.41 -14.32
N GLN A 244 -22.01 -6.28 -15.26
CA GLN A 244 -23.04 -7.31 -15.13
C GLN A 244 -22.40 -8.68 -15.32
N GLY A 245 -22.75 -9.62 -14.46
CA GLY A 245 -22.00 -10.87 -14.42
C GLY A 245 -22.56 -11.87 -13.43
N THR A 246 -21.76 -12.90 -13.19
CA THR A 246 -22.10 -14.00 -12.30
C THR A 246 -20.96 -14.30 -11.34
N LEU A 247 -21.33 -14.72 -10.14
CA LEU A 247 -20.42 -15.36 -9.20
C LEU A 247 -20.75 -16.84 -9.13
N THR A 248 -19.76 -17.69 -9.38
CA THR A 248 -19.93 -19.14 -9.38
C THR A 248 -19.11 -19.80 -8.29
N ASP A 249 -19.50 -21.02 -7.95
CA ASP A 249 -18.85 -21.82 -6.92
C ASP A 249 -17.37 -22.09 -7.31
N PRO A 250 -16.42 -21.93 -6.38
CA PRO A 250 -14.99 -22.04 -6.66
C PRO A 250 -14.53 -23.48 -6.96
N ASP A 251 -15.36 -24.48 -6.64
CA ASP A 251 -15.12 -25.90 -6.92
C ASP A 251 -16.00 -26.40 -8.08
N ASP A 252 -17.08 -25.68 -8.40
CA ASP A 252 -17.97 -25.96 -9.54
C ASP A 252 -18.45 -24.67 -10.23
N PRO A 253 -17.70 -24.15 -11.22
CA PRO A 253 -18.05 -22.92 -11.95
C PRO A 253 -19.40 -22.96 -12.69
N SER A 254 -20.06 -24.13 -12.79
CA SER A 254 -21.38 -24.25 -13.39
C SER A 254 -22.53 -23.89 -12.43
N LYS A 255 -22.24 -23.74 -11.13
CA LYS A 255 -23.23 -23.46 -10.10
C LYS A 255 -23.11 -22.03 -9.58
N PRO A 256 -24.23 -21.33 -9.32
CA PRO A 256 -24.20 -20.06 -8.62
C PRO A 256 -23.53 -20.22 -7.25
N ASN A 257 -22.72 -19.24 -6.86
CA ASN A 257 -22.14 -19.21 -5.53
C ASN A 257 -23.22 -18.86 -4.50
N ALA A 258 -23.56 -19.81 -3.63
CA ALA A 258 -24.56 -19.60 -2.59
C ALA A 258 -24.03 -18.81 -1.38
N GLY A 259 -22.71 -18.65 -1.27
CA GLY A 259 -22.03 -17.96 -0.16
C GLY A 259 -21.99 -16.45 -0.29
N TYR A 260 -22.25 -15.89 -1.48
CA TYR A 260 -22.21 -14.46 -1.74
C TYR A 260 -23.52 -13.95 -2.37
N PRO A 261 -23.95 -12.71 -2.04
CA PRO A 261 -24.98 -12.03 -2.81
C PRO A 261 -24.60 -12.01 -4.29
N GLN A 262 -25.58 -12.01 -5.19
CA GLN A 262 -25.36 -11.90 -6.64
C GLN A 262 -25.90 -10.53 -7.08
N PRO A 263 -25.15 -9.43 -6.89
CA PRO A 263 -25.63 -8.12 -7.29
C PRO A 263 -25.86 -8.14 -8.80
N SER A 264 -26.97 -7.55 -9.20
CA SER A 264 -27.34 -7.46 -10.60
C SER A 264 -26.41 -6.51 -11.36
N THR A 265 -25.81 -5.53 -10.68
CA THR A 265 -24.83 -4.61 -11.28
C THR A 265 -23.82 -4.09 -10.25
N ILE A 266 -22.55 -4.03 -10.65
CA ILE A 266 -21.51 -3.22 -9.99
C ILE A 266 -21.30 -1.98 -10.85
N PHE A 267 -21.55 -0.78 -10.32
CA PHE A 267 -21.36 0.47 -11.03
C PHE A 267 -20.13 1.24 -10.54
N ILE A 268 -19.37 1.76 -11.49
CA ILE A 268 -18.16 2.57 -11.27
C ILE A 268 -18.27 3.82 -12.14
N ASP A 269 -18.23 4.99 -11.50
CA ASP A 269 -18.16 6.28 -12.19
C ASP A 269 -16.75 6.47 -12.76
N ALA A 270 -16.67 6.89 -14.02
CA ALA A 270 -15.40 7.13 -14.71
C ALA A 270 -14.48 8.09 -13.93
N LYS A 271 -15.07 9.12 -13.29
CA LYS A 271 -14.32 10.13 -12.54
C LYS A 271 -13.64 9.55 -11.31
N GLU A 272 -14.16 8.47 -10.75
CA GLU A 272 -13.54 7.77 -9.64
C GLU A 272 -12.29 6.99 -10.09
N LEU A 273 -12.12 6.72 -11.40
CA LEU A 273 -10.92 6.05 -11.93
C LEU A 273 -9.73 7.02 -12.08
N TYR A 274 -9.95 8.21 -12.62
CA TYR A 274 -8.86 9.13 -13.01
C TYR A 274 -8.88 10.50 -12.33
N GLY A 275 -10.02 10.93 -11.79
CA GLY A 275 -10.23 12.30 -11.35
C GLY A 275 -10.19 12.45 -9.83
N LYS A 276 -9.92 13.67 -9.37
CA LYS A 276 -10.15 14.05 -7.97
C LYS A 276 -11.65 14.12 -7.72
N VAL A 277 -12.14 13.30 -6.80
CA VAL A 277 -13.50 13.47 -6.28
C VAL A 277 -13.40 14.25 -4.96
N SER A 278 -14.47 15.00 -4.64
CA SER A 278 -14.54 16.10 -3.66
C SER A 278 -14.08 15.75 -2.23
N GLN A 279 -14.18 16.67 -1.25
CA GLN A 279 -13.79 16.50 0.17
C GLN A 279 -14.38 15.26 0.90
N GLN A 280 -15.20 14.45 0.21
CA GLN A 280 -15.97 13.31 0.69
C GLN A 280 -15.66 11.99 -0.06
N HIS A 281 -14.81 12.00 -1.09
CA HIS A 281 -14.57 10.83 -1.94
C HIS A 281 -13.08 10.59 -2.22
N SER A 282 -12.68 9.32 -2.28
CA SER A 282 -11.38 8.87 -2.78
C SER A 282 -11.45 8.71 -4.30
N GLY A 283 -11.09 9.76 -5.05
CA GLY A 283 -10.91 9.65 -6.50
C GLY A 283 -9.61 8.94 -6.89
N TYR A 284 -9.25 8.95 -8.18
CA TYR A 284 -7.99 8.41 -8.71
C TYR A 284 -7.79 6.89 -8.55
N GLY A 285 -8.82 6.08 -8.74
CA GLY A 285 -8.77 4.64 -8.53
C GLY A 285 -7.74 3.87 -9.35
N ILE A 286 -7.31 4.35 -10.52
CA ILE A 286 -6.20 3.73 -11.25
C ILE A 286 -4.88 3.89 -10.47
N TYR A 287 -4.66 5.05 -9.86
CA TYR A 287 -3.44 5.37 -9.14
C TYR A 287 -3.44 4.85 -7.71
N LEU A 288 -4.53 5.11 -6.98
CA LEU A 288 -4.63 4.80 -5.56
C LEU A 288 -5.11 3.38 -5.32
N GLN A 289 -5.70 2.73 -6.34
CA GLN A 289 -6.30 1.40 -6.26
C GLN A 289 -7.30 1.29 -5.11
N ASN A 290 -7.93 2.44 -4.84
CA ASN A 290 -9.03 2.64 -3.94
C ASN A 290 -10.14 3.33 -4.73
N GLY A 291 -11.34 3.35 -4.20
CA GLY A 291 -12.42 4.06 -4.87
C GLY A 291 -13.76 3.47 -4.50
N PRO A 292 -14.82 4.29 -4.50
CA PRO A 292 -16.15 3.74 -4.40
C PRO A 292 -16.49 2.95 -5.66
N MET A 293 -17.23 1.87 -5.42
CA MET A 293 -18.14 1.28 -6.39
C MET A 293 -19.51 1.23 -5.73
N THR A 294 -20.56 1.06 -6.53
CA THR A 294 -21.91 0.81 -6.01
C THR A 294 -22.37 -0.59 -6.43
N LEU A 295 -23.09 -1.28 -5.54
CA LEU A 295 -23.72 -2.57 -5.80
C LEU A 295 -25.23 -2.33 -5.88
N ASP A 296 -25.84 -2.56 -7.04
CA ASP A 296 -27.28 -2.33 -7.29
C ASP A 296 -27.76 -0.91 -6.88
N GLY A 297 -26.94 0.12 -7.16
CA GLY A 297 -27.24 1.52 -6.82
C GLY A 297 -26.96 1.89 -5.36
N VAL A 298 -26.41 0.98 -4.56
CA VAL A 298 -25.98 1.21 -3.18
C VAL A 298 -24.45 1.35 -3.18
N VAL A 299 -23.93 2.57 -3.00
CA VAL A 299 -22.52 2.87 -2.62
C VAL A 299 -22.01 1.87 -1.56
N THR A 300 -20.75 1.50 -1.50
CA THR A 300 -20.22 0.68 -0.40
C THR A 300 -19.51 1.55 0.65
N GLY A 301 -19.99 1.56 1.90
CA GLY A 301 -19.21 2.09 3.03
C GLY A 301 -19.97 2.52 4.30
N ASP A 302 -19.59 1.94 5.45
CA ASP A 302 -19.50 2.61 6.78
C ASP A 302 -18.84 1.78 7.91
N GLY A 303 -18.45 0.53 7.69
CA GLY A 303 -17.38 -0.15 8.45
C GLY A 303 -17.57 -0.35 9.97
N VAL A 304 -18.73 -0.06 10.56
CA VAL A 304 -18.90 -0.18 12.03
C VAL A 304 -20.01 -1.14 12.45
N THR A 305 -21.07 -1.36 11.65
CA THR A 305 -22.13 -2.31 12.03
C THR A 305 -22.88 -2.90 10.82
N SER A 306 -22.45 -4.08 10.36
CA SER A 306 -23.13 -5.04 9.44
C SER A 306 -22.42 -5.23 8.10
N PRO A 307 -22.22 -6.48 7.64
CA PRO A 307 -21.33 -6.80 6.52
C PRO A 307 -21.78 -6.37 5.11
N TYR A 308 -22.97 -5.77 4.91
CA TYR A 308 -23.47 -5.49 3.55
C TYR A 308 -24.45 -4.29 3.39
N ARG A 309 -24.40 -3.22 4.20
CA ARG A 309 -25.30 -2.07 3.98
C ARG A 309 -24.66 -0.70 4.22
N LEU A 310 -25.02 0.26 3.36
CA LEU A 310 -24.89 1.70 3.63
C LEU A 310 -25.83 2.16 4.72
N GLN A 311 -25.38 3.18 5.46
CA GLN A 311 -26.25 4.25 5.90
C GLN A 311 -26.39 5.33 4.80
N PRO A 312 -27.61 5.69 4.37
CA PRO A 312 -27.83 6.83 3.49
C PRO A 312 -27.32 8.14 4.15
N GLY A 313 -26.54 8.93 3.41
CA GLY A 313 -26.31 10.35 3.74
C GLY A 313 -24.98 10.71 4.42
N THR A 314 -23.96 9.85 4.45
CA THR A 314 -22.67 10.18 5.09
C THR A 314 -21.55 10.61 4.14
N GLY A 315 -21.70 10.39 2.82
CA GLY A 315 -20.71 10.84 1.83
C GLY A 315 -19.30 10.36 2.15
N ARG A 316 -19.13 9.10 2.55
CA ARG A 316 -17.80 8.51 2.82
C ARG A 316 -17.69 7.17 2.12
N THR A 317 -16.68 7.06 1.26
CA THR A 317 -16.29 5.82 0.59
C THR A 317 -15.38 5.05 1.53
N THR A 318 -15.68 3.78 1.82
CA THR A 318 -14.72 2.92 2.52
C THR A 318 -13.68 2.45 1.51
N PRO A 319 -12.39 2.29 1.88
CA PRO A 319 -11.43 1.62 1.02
C PRO A 319 -11.95 0.25 0.57
N VAL A 320 -11.52 -0.17 -0.62
CA VAL A 320 -11.67 -1.53 -1.15
C VAL A 320 -11.41 -2.52 -0.02
N LEU A 321 -12.45 -3.17 0.48
CA LEU A 321 -12.31 -4.18 1.51
C LEU A 321 -11.67 -5.42 0.89
N ASN A 322 -11.01 -6.23 1.71
CA ASN A 322 -10.55 -7.56 1.30
C ASN A 322 -11.73 -8.55 1.21
N ASP A 323 -12.76 -8.15 0.46
CA ASP A 323 -13.94 -8.93 0.13
C ASP A 323 -14.00 -9.21 -1.38
N LEU A 324 -14.98 -9.99 -1.79
CA LEU A 324 -15.16 -10.40 -3.19
C LEU A 324 -15.30 -9.23 -4.17
N TYR A 325 -16.07 -8.20 -3.82
CA TYR A 325 -16.30 -7.07 -4.73
C TYR A 325 -15.09 -6.17 -4.79
N GLY A 326 -14.43 -5.96 -3.65
CA GLY A 326 -13.15 -5.28 -3.61
C GLY A 326 -12.11 -6.02 -4.43
N TRP A 327 -12.19 -7.34 -4.48
CA TRP A 327 -11.34 -8.16 -5.34
C TRP A 327 -11.62 -7.94 -6.84
N ILE A 328 -12.89 -7.88 -7.25
CA ILE A 328 -13.30 -7.59 -8.65
C ILE A 328 -12.85 -6.19 -9.05
N TYR A 329 -13.10 -5.18 -8.21
CA TYR A 329 -12.67 -3.81 -8.45
C TYR A 329 -11.14 -3.71 -8.52
N GLY A 330 -10.44 -4.37 -7.61
CA GLY A 330 -8.99 -4.42 -7.57
C GLY A 330 -8.38 -4.98 -8.85
N ASP A 331 -8.96 -6.05 -9.40
CA ASP A 331 -8.57 -6.60 -10.70
C ASP A 331 -8.75 -5.57 -11.83
N LEU A 332 -9.93 -4.93 -11.89
CA LEU A 332 -10.22 -3.90 -12.89
C LEU A 332 -9.20 -2.77 -12.88
N VAL A 333 -8.97 -2.15 -11.72
CA VAL A 333 -8.10 -0.98 -11.61
C VAL A 333 -6.62 -1.34 -11.74
N THR A 334 -6.20 -2.54 -11.33
CA THR A 334 -4.83 -3.00 -11.62
C THR A 334 -4.63 -3.23 -13.12
N ALA A 335 -5.62 -3.76 -13.83
CA ALA A 335 -5.53 -3.90 -15.28
C ALA A 335 -5.47 -2.54 -16.01
N TYR A 336 -6.14 -1.50 -15.50
CA TYR A 336 -5.91 -0.12 -15.94
C TYR A 336 -4.49 0.36 -15.61
N ALA A 337 -4.02 0.16 -14.37
CA ALA A 337 -2.70 0.62 -13.95
C ALA A 337 -1.55 -0.03 -14.74
N PHE A 338 -1.75 -1.26 -15.22
CA PHE A 338 -0.83 -1.98 -16.11
C PHE A 338 -1.02 -1.68 -17.60
N GLY A 339 -2.05 -0.91 -17.98
CA GLY A 339 -2.32 -0.57 -19.37
C GLY A 339 -2.78 -1.72 -20.25
N TYR A 340 -3.39 -2.75 -19.64
CA TYR A 340 -3.88 -3.92 -20.38
C TYR A 340 -5.12 -3.63 -21.21
N TRP A 341 -6.07 -2.85 -20.68
CA TRP A 341 -7.29 -2.51 -21.41
C TRP A 341 -6.97 -1.73 -22.68
N GLY A 342 -7.55 -2.14 -23.80
CA GLY A 342 -7.29 -1.60 -25.14
C GLY A 342 -5.89 -1.92 -25.68
N GLY A 343 -5.11 -2.77 -25.00
CA GLY A 343 -3.74 -3.12 -25.36
C GLY A 343 -3.62 -4.42 -26.18
N LYS A 344 -2.39 -4.96 -26.25
CA LYS A 344 -2.03 -6.18 -27.00
C LYS A 344 -2.82 -7.42 -26.58
N TYR A 345 -3.29 -7.45 -25.33
CA TYR A 345 -3.98 -8.60 -24.75
C TYR A 345 -5.51 -8.49 -24.82
N GLY A 346 -6.02 -7.44 -25.45
CA GLY A 346 -7.45 -7.20 -25.59
C GLY A 346 -8.15 -6.77 -24.30
N ASN A 347 -9.47 -6.92 -24.27
CA ASN A 347 -10.33 -6.45 -23.18
C ASN A 347 -10.94 -7.59 -22.35
N ASP A 348 -10.18 -8.65 -22.12
CA ASP A 348 -10.59 -9.77 -21.28
C ASP A 348 -9.47 -10.15 -20.32
N SER A 349 -9.69 -9.99 -19.01
CA SER A 349 -8.64 -10.14 -18.00
C SER A 349 -8.08 -11.55 -17.86
N SER A 350 -8.74 -12.56 -18.42
CA SER A 350 -8.18 -13.92 -18.49
C SER A 350 -6.89 -14.00 -19.30
N ALA A 351 -6.64 -13.03 -20.19
CA ALA A 351 -5.44 -12.98 -21.02
C ALA A 351 -4.25 -12.30 -20.34
N PHE A 352 -4.44 -11.69 -19.16
CA PHE A 352 -3.45 -10.80 -18.55
C PHE A 352 -2.41 -11.51 -17.69
N HIS A 353 -2.73 -12.72 -17.20
CA HIS A 353 -1.83 -13.45 -16.31
C HIS A 353 -0.46 -13.72 -16.96
N GLY A 354 0.61 -13.35 -16.26
CA GLY A 354 1.99 -13.54 -16.69
C GLY A 354 2.43 -12.62 -17.84
N GLN A 355 1.58 -11.71 -18.31
CA GLN A 355 1.92 -10.84 -19.43
C GLN A 355 2.81 -9.66 -19.01
N PRO A 356 3.66 -9.15 -19.92
CA PRO A 356 4.33 -7.85 -19.77
C PRO A 356 3.35 -6.68 -19.59
N ALA A 357 3.62 -5.82 -18.61
CA ALA A 357 2.77 -4.66 -18.27
C ALA A 357 3.30 -3.33 -18.85
N PHE A 358 2.54 -2.25 -18.62
CA PHE A 358 2.87 -0.86 -18.96
C PHE A 358 3.03 -0.65 -20.47
N ASN A 359 4.08 0.05 -20.89
CA ASN A 359 4.37 0.28 -22.30
C ASN A 359 4.44 -1.04 -23.10
N ASP A 360 4.92 -2.14 -22.50
CA ASP A 360 4.98 -3.43 -23.17
C ASP A 360 3.60 -4.03 -23.43
N ALA A 361 2.57 -3.65 -22.66
CA ALA A 361 1.19 -4.05 -22.91
C ALA A 361 0.53 -3.28 -24.08
N ARG A 362 1.13 -2.18 -24.54
CA ARG A 362 0.55 -1.31 -25.58
C ARG A 362 0.94 -1.77 -26.98
N THR A 363 0.01 -1.68 -27.94
CA THR A 363 0.24 -2.07 -29.34
C THR A 363 1.11 -1.07 -30.10
N SER A 364 1.03 0.20 -29.71
CA SER A 364 1.82 1.32 -30.21
C SER A 364 1.94 2.38 -29.13
N ALA A 365 2.80 3.38 -29.33
CA ALA A 365 2.80 4.57 -28.48
C ALA A 365 1.45 5.28 -28.61
N ASP A 366 0.75 5.41 -27.49
CA ASP A 366 -0.48 6.20 -27.40
C ASP A 366 -0.13 7.70 -27.31
N PRO A 367 -0.99 8.62 -27.80
CA PRO A 367 -0.76 10.06 -27.68
C PRO A 367 -0.96 10.59 -26.25
N PHE A 368 -1.34 9.70 -25.32
CA PHE A 368 -1.53 9.92 -23.90
C PHE A 368 -0.90 8.74 -23.15
N ILE A 369 -0.70 8.89 -21.84
CA ILE A 369 -0.25 7.76 -21.04
C ILE A 369 -1.40 6.80 -20.71
N ALA A 370 -1.20 5.51 -20.97
CA ALA A 370 -2.23 4.49 -20.83
C ALA A 370 -1.98 3.54 -19.66
N TRP A 371 -1.21 3.96 -18.64
CA TRP A 371 -0.84 3.15 -17.48
C TRP A 371 -0.29 4.04 -16.35
N SER A 372 -0.03 3.46 -15.17
CA SER A 372 0.61 4.19 -14.07
C SER A 372 2.12 4.33 -14.31
N LEU A 373 2.58 5.52 -14.71
CA LEU A 373 4.00 5.85 -14.88
C LEU A 373 4.81 5.57 -13.61
N TRP A 374 4.26 5.94 -12.46
CA TRP A 374 4.87 5.69 -11.16
C TRP A 374 5.12 4.21 -10.92
N GLN A 375 4.08 3.38 -11.12
CA GLN A 375 4.21 1.95 -10.94
C GLN A 375 5.23 1.36 -11.90
N GLN A 376 5.26 1.79 -13.18
CA GLN A 376 6.29 1.36 -14.13
C GLN A 376 7.69 1.68 -13.62
N ALA A 377 7.90 2.89 -13.09
CA ALA A 377 9.21 3.31 -12.60
C ALA A 377 9.68 2.48 -11.40
N ILE A 378 8.80 2.25 -10.42
CA ILE A 378 9.08 1.33 -9.31
C ILE A 378 9.28 -0.09 -9.83
N TRP A 379 8.51 -0.49 -10.85
CA TRP A 379 8.60 -1.82 -11.42
C TRP A 379 9.96 -2.09 -12.06
N ASN A 380 10.54 -1.11 -12.74
CA ASN A 380 11.79 -1.30 -13.47
C ASN A 380 13.03 -1.16 -12.57
N THR A 381 12.89 -0.51 -11.42
CA THR A 381 14.04 -0.13 -10.57
C THR A 381 14.09 -0.89 -9.25
N SER A 382 12.96 -1.36 -8.73
CA SER A 382 12.82 -1.79 -7.33
C SER A 382 12.04 -3.10 -7.17
N ASP A 383 12.26 -3.79 -6.04
CA ASP A 383 11.44 -4.91 -5.57
C ASP A 383 10.45 -4.43 -4.48
N SER A 384 9.74 -3.34 -4.77
CA SER A 384 8.83 -2.64 -3.85
C SER A 384 7.44 -2.47 -4.46
N TYR A 385 6.42 -2.25 -3.63
CA TYR A 385 5.08 -1.87 -4.12
C TYR A 385 5.11 -0.41 -4.58
N GLY A 386 4.84 -0.12 -5.85
CA GLY A 386 4.51 1.24 -6.30
C GLY A 386 3.00 1.53 -6.23
N MET A 387 2.17 0.52 -6.00
CA MET A 387 0.72 0.60 -5.81
C MET A 387 0.22 -0.58 -4.97
N SER A 388 -0.91 -0.43 -4.28
CA SER A 388 -1.39 -1.35 -3.23
C SER A 388 -1.73 -2.77 -3.69
N LEU A 389 -2.08 -2.95 -4.96
CA LEU A 389 -2.51 -4.19 -5.60
C LEU A 389 -1.58 -4.57 -6.76
N GLY A 390 -0.31 -4.15 -6.68
CA GLY A 390 0.69 -4.33 -7.74
C GLY A 390 1.11 -5.77 -8.02
N GLU A 391 0.68 -6.74 -7.21
CA GLU A 391 0.99 -8.16 -7.41
C GLU A 391 -0.04 -8.93 -8.26
N ARG A 392 -1.18 -8.31 -8.61
CA ARG A 392 -2.22 -9.00 -9.38
C ARG A 392 -1.68 -9.40 -10.75
N TYR A 393 -2.31 -10.43 -11.33
CA TYR A 393 -1.97 -11.00 -12.63
C TYR A 393 -0.57 -11.59 -12.79
N ASP A 394 0.24 -11.69 -11.73
CA ASP A 394 1.62 -12.19 -11.81
C ASP A 394 2.40 -11.55 -12.98
N ALA A 395 2.18 -10.25 -13.23
CA ALA A 395 2.63 -9.59 -14.47
C ALA A 395 4.13 -9.87 -14.71
N ALA A 396 4.46 -10.44 -15.88
CA ALA A 396 5.78 -10.91 -16.27
C ALA A 396 6.55 -11.77 -15.24
N GLY A 397 5.85 -12.43 -14.30
CA GLY A 397 6.48 -13.25 -13.25
C GLY A 397 7.37 -12.46 -12.29
N LYS A 398 7.14 -11.15 -12.15
CA LYS A 398 7.92 -10.32 -11.21
C LYS A 398 7.72 -10.81 -9.78
N THR A 399 8.81 -10.80 -9.01
CA THR A 399 8.78 -11.19 -7.60
C THR A 399 7.81 -10.30 -6.83
N SER A 400 6.94 -10.90 -6.02
CA SER A 400 6.11 -10.14 -5.08
C SER A 400 7.00 -9.29 -4.15
N PRO A 401 6.73 -7.98 -4.02
CA PRO A 401 7.43 -7.13 -3.04
C PRO A 401 7.21 -7.55 -1.59
N LEU A 402 6.15 -8.29 -1.30
CA LEU A 402 5.91 -8.89 0.01
C LEU A 402 6.79 -10.11 0.23
N ILE A 403 7.57 -10.07 1.30
CA ILE A 403 8.27 -11.24 1.81
C ILE A 403 7.35 -11.92 2.82
N GLY A 404 6.77 -13.04 2.44
CA GLY A 404 6.11 -13.94 3.38
C GLY A 404 6.99 -15.14 3.66
N THR A 405 7.41 -15.31 4.91
CA THR A 405 8.09 -16.54 5.36
C THR A 405 7.14 -17.42 6.15
N GLY A 406 7.36 -18.73 6.05
CA GLY A 406 6.83 -19.67 7.03
C GLY A 406 7.37 -19.40 8.45
N GLU A 407 7.18 -20.35 9.35
CA GLU A 407 7.77 -20.31 10.69
C GLU A 407 9.30 -20.11 10.64
N GLY A 408 9.85 -19.42 11.64
CA GLY A 408 11.30 -19.36 11.90
C GLY A 408 11.99 -18.04 11.57
N ALA A 409 11.27 -17.03 11.09
CA ALA A 409 11.83 -15.68 10.99
C ALA A 409 12.03 -15.08 12.37
N GLU A 410 13.28 -14.72 12.69
CA GLU A 410 13.64 -14.13 13.98
C GLU A 410 14.10 -12.68 13.86
N THR A 411 14.71 -12.32 12.72
CA THR A 411 15.18 -10.96 12.48
C THR A 411 14.73 -10.42 11.13
N MET A 412 13.94 -9.35 11.15
CA MET A 412 13.81 -8.43 10.01
C MET A 412 14.91 -7.37 10.12
N GLN A 413 15.76 -7.29 9.10
CA GLN A 413 16.84 -6.32 8.96
C GLN A 413 16.49 -5.29 7.89
N ILE A 414 16.69 -4.01 8.20
CA ILE A 414 16.64 -2.90 7.25
C ILE A 414 18.06 -2.36 7.11
N THR A 415 18.63 -2.46 5.90
CA THR A 415 19.92 -1.87 5.57
C THR A 415 19.68 -0.60 4.76
N MET A 416 19.97 0.55 5.35
CA MET A 416 19.90 1.85 4.66
C MET A 416 21.13 1.99 3.77
N LYS A 417 20.93 2.27 2.48
CA LYS A 417 22.01 2.28 1.48
C LYS A 417 22.60 3.67 1.32
N ASN A 418 23.91 3.75 1.11
CA ASN A 418 24.54 5.00 0.70
C ASN A 418 24.13 5.38 -0.72
N GLY A 419 24.17 6.68 -1.01
CA GLY A 419 24.23 7.18 -2.37
C GLY A 419 22.94 7.05 -3.17
N CYS A 420 22.07 8.06 -3.07
CA CYS A 420 21.47 8.60 -4.28
C CYS A 420 22.39 9.73 -4.68
N ALA A 421 23.31 9.55 -5.64
CA ALA A 421 24.23 10.63 -5.99
C ALA A 421 23.42 11.90 -6.30
N ASN A 422 23.68 12.97 -5.55
CA ASN A 422 23.09 14.29 -5.69
C ASN A 422 23.49 14.89 -7.04
N ALA A 423 22.94 14.38 -8.14
CA ALA A 423 22.95 15.11 -9.39
C ALA A 423 21.94 16.24 -9.20
N SER A 424 22.42 17.47 -9.07
CA SER A 424 21.62 18.66 -9.33
C SER A 424 20.85 18.40 -10.63
N VAL A 425 19.52 18.27 -10.55
CA VAL A 425 18.68 18.13 -11.73
C VAL A 425 18.81 19.45 -12.45
N GLY A 426 19.64 19.49 -13.50
CA GLY A 426 19.80 20.67 -14.32
C GLY A 426 18.42 21.13 -14.76
N THR A 427 18.11 22.41 -14.54
CA THR A 427 16.91 23.08 -15.05
C THR A 427 16.64 22.57 -16.46
N ALA A 428 15.52 21.87 -16.64
CA ALA A 428 15.12 21.34 -17.93
C ALA A 428 15.20 22.47 -18.96
N ARG A 429 16.16 22.38 -19.87
CA ARG A 429 16.21 23.24 -21.05
C ARG A 429 14.91 23.01 -21.79
N THR A 430 14.03 24.02 -21.79
CA THR A 430 12.98 24.16 -22.80
C THR A 430 13.62 23.90 -24.15
N ALA A 431 13.24 22.79 -24.79
CA ALA A 431 13.68 22.45 -26.13
C ALA A 431 13.35 23.62 -27.05
N GLY A 432 14.39 24.16 -27.70
CA GLY A 432 14.26 25.29 -28.61
C GLY A 432 13.35 24.93 -29.78
N ALA A 433 12.26 25.68 -29.92
CA ALA A 433 11.57 25.83 -31.19
C ALA A 433 12.48 26.66 -32.11
N SER A 434 12.85 26.09 -33.25
CA SER A 434 13.63 26.77 -34.27
C SER A 434 12.80 27.83 -34.98
N GLY A 435 13.34 29.05 -35.06
CA GLY A 435 13.22 30.00 -36.16
C GLY A 435 11.82 30.37 -36.66
N VAL A 436 11.38 31.59 -36.33
CA VAL A 436 10.76 32.50 -37.31
C VAL A 436 11.16 33.94 -36.96
N ASP A 437 11.38 34.71 -38.01
CA ASP A 437 12.01 36.03 -38.08
C ASP A 437 11.46 37.13 -37.15
N GLU A 438 12.39 38.02 -36.74
CA GLU A 438 12.10 39.36 -36.21
C GLU A 438 11.20 40.17 -37.15
N PRO A 439 10.37 41.05 -36.57
CA PRO A 439 10.58 42.45 -36.93
C PRO A 439 10.53 43.42 -35.74
N VAL A 440 11.59 44.24 -35.68
CA VAL A 440 11.61 45.71 -35.51
C VAL A 440 10.68 46.30 -34.45
N GLN A 441 11.29 46.73 -33.33
CA GLN A 441 10.73 47.71 -32.40
C GLN A 441 10.73 49.13 -32.99
N PRO A 442 9.83 50.00 -32.48
CA PRO A 442 10.17 51.40 -32.28
C PRO A 442 10.12 51.79 -30.79
N GLU A 443 11.20 52.46 -30.38
CA GLU A 443 11.31 53.50 -29.33
C GLU A 443 10.11 54.48 -29.37
N SER A 444 9.64 55.19 -28.33
CA SER A 444 10.16 55.53 -27.00
C SER A 444 9.13 56.33 -26.16
N ALA A 445 9.28 56.26 -24.83
CA ALA A 445 9.10 57.32 -23.80
C ALA A 445 7.67 57.88 -23.46
N PRO A 446 7.53 58.79 -22.46
CA PRO A 446 7.14 58.47 -21.08
C PRO A 446 5.83 59.16 -20.60
N ASP A 447 5.37 58.76 -19.41
CA ASP A 447 4.25 59.27 -18.56
C ASP A 447 4.03 60.81 -18.59
N PRO A 448 2.80 61.35 -18.37
CA PRO A 448 2.30 61.47 -16.98
C PRO A 448 0.76 61.54 -16.74
N ALA A 449 0.37 61.09 -15.54
CA ALA A 449 -0.48 61.74 -14.53
C ALA A 449 -1.97 62.15 -14.79
N LEU A 450 -2.81 61.69 -13.83
CA LEU A 450 -3.89 62.41 -13.11
C LEU A 450 -5.25 62.70 -13.80
N GLN A 451 -6.34 62.02 -13.38
CA GLN A 451 -7.37 62.54 -12.43
C GLN A 451 -8.69 61.74 -12.43
N SER A 452 -9.19 61.49 -11.21
CA SER A 452 -10.60 61.43 -10.74
C SER A 452 -11.63 60.56 -11.50
N GLY A 453 -12.46 59.72 -10.87
CA GLY A 453 -12.74 59.50 -9.46
C GLY A 453 -13.95 58.57 -9.27
N THR A 454 -14.16 58.17 -8.01
CA THR A 454 -15.39 57.65 -7.37
C THR A 454 -16.01 56.35 -7.93
N GLY A 455 -16.24 55.28 -7.17
CA GLY A 455 -16.10 55.06 -5.72
C GLY A 455 -16.57 53.64 -5.31
N SER A 456 -16.50 53.38 -4.00
CA SER A 456 -16.99 52.21 -3.24
C SER A 456 -16.27 50.87 -3.48
N LEU A 457 -15.69 50.16 -2.50
CA LEU A 457 -15.77 50.14 -1.03
C LEU A 457 -14.41 49.70 -0.44
N VAL A 458 -13.87 50.50 0.48
CA VAL A 458 -12.85 50.15 1.50
C VAL A 458 -13.64 49.79 2.78
N GLY A 459 -13.24 48.95 3.72
CA GLY A 459 -12.02 48.22 4.02
C GLY A 459 -12.26 47.47 5.34
N VAL A 460 -11.66 46.31 5.56
CA VAL A 460 -10.36 46.12 6.24
C VAL A 460 -10.50 45.89 7.77
N ALA A 461 -10.15 44.65 8.12
CA ALA A 461 -9.36 44.21 9.28
C ALA A 461 -9.95 44.17 10.71
N VAL A 462 -9.12 43.51 11.53
CA VAL A 462 -9.13 43.35 12.98
C VAL A 462 -9.92 42.12 13.45
N GLY A 463 -9.42 41.21 14.28
CA GLY A 463 -8.16 41.13 15.02
C GLY A 463 -8.28 40.05 16.11
N GLN A 464 -7.14 39.65 16.66
CA GLN A 464 -7.01 38.78 17.83
C GLN A 464 -7.71 39.37 19.08
N SER A 465 -8.28 38.53 19.95
CA SER A 465 -7.93 38.43 21.38
C SER A 465 -8.91 37.58 22.24
N ALA A 466 -8.29 36.73 23.07
CA ALA A 466 -8.59 36.32 24.45
C ALA A 466 -10.01 36.36 25.06
N ALA A 467 -10.34 35.28 25.79
CA ALA A 467 -11.15 35.33 27.01
C ALA A 467 -10.64 34.35 28.09
N ARG A 468 -10.12 34.90 29.20
CA ARG A 468 -10.20 34.35 30.58
C ARG A 468 -11.60 34.75 31.12
N GLY A 469 -12.33 34.14 32.05
CA GLY A 469 -12.10 33.19 33.14
C GLY A 469 -12.96 33.66 34.35
N ALA A 470 -13.58 32.75 35.11
CA ALA A 470 -13.86 32.78 36.58
C ALA A 470 -15.26 32.30 37.06
N THR A 471 -15.22 31.15 37.77
CA THR A 471 -15.83 30.80 39.09
C THR A 471 -17.34 30.88 39.37
N SER A 472 -17.95 29.79 39.85
CA SER A 472 -18.06 29.43 41.30
C SER A 472 -19.07 28.27 41.53
N GLY A 473 -18.94 27.57 42.67
CA GLY A 473 -20.04 26.78 43.27
C GLY A 473 -19.81 25.27 43.39
N GLY A 474 -19.18 24.83 44.48
CA GLY A 474 -19.09 23.42 44.85
C GLY A 474 -20.33 22.91 45.61
N SER A 475 -20.49 21.59 45.67
CA SER A 475 -20.98 20.91 46.86
C SER A 475 -20.58 19.43 46.84
N HIS A 476 -20.16 18.97 48.02
CA HIS A 476 -19.94 17.58 48.38
C HIS A 476 -21.24 16.77 48.23
N ASP A 477 -21.13 15.50 47.85
CA ASP A 477 -21.70 14.49 48.74
C ASP A 477 -21.03 13.12 48.65
N LYS A 478 -20.85 12.54 49.84
CA LYS A 478 -20.37 11.19 50.09
C LYS A 478 -21.57 10.24 50.02
N SER A 479 -21.41 9.05 49.47
CA SER A 479 -22.05 7.87 50.07
C SER A 479 -21.30 6.59 49.74
N ALA A 480 -21.05 5.86 50.81
CA ALA A 480 -20.48 4.54 50.84
C ALA A 480 -21.57 3.46 50.76
N SER A 481 -21.13 2.22 50.55
CA SER A 481 -21.72 0.99 51.07
C SER A 481 -23.02 0.47 50.43
N SER A 482 -22.93 -0.69 49.78
CA SER A 482 -23.43 -1.91 50.44
C SER A 482 -22.78 -3.19 49.89
N LYS A 483 -22.17 -3.95 50.81
CA LYS A 483 -22.01 -5.41 50.71
C LYS A 483 -23.35 -6.04 51.05
N LYS A 484 -23.84 -7.01 50.28
CA LYS A 484 -24.65 -8.12 50.82
C LYS A 484 -24.40 -9.42 50.08
N ASN A 485 -24.16 -10.44 50.90
CA ASN A 485 -24.01 -11.85 50.57
C ASN A 485 -25.28 -12.45 49.97
N GLY A 486 -25.12 -13.44 49.10
CA GLY A 486 -26.17 -14.35 48.66
C GLY A 486 -25.63 -15.72 48.27
N LYS A 487 -25.34 -16.57 49.27
CA LYS A 487 -25.21 -18.03 49.09
C LYS A 487 -26.59 -18.65 48.89
N SER A 488 -26.80 -19.46 47.86
CA SER A 488 -27.50 -20.77 47.96
C SER A 488 -27.32 -21.57 46.66
N LYS A 489 -26.65 -22.73 46.74
CA LYS A 489 -27.21 -24.11 46.73
C LYS A 489 -27.29 -24.78 45.35
N ALA A 490 -26.25 -25.55 45.08
CA ALA A 490 -26.26 -26.96 44.65
C ALA A 490 -27.50 -27.51 43.93
N LYS A 491 -27.29 -28.01 42.71
CA LYS A 491 -27.90 -29.26 42.23
C LYS A 491 -26.83 -30.16 41.59
N LYS A 492 -26.72 -31.36 42.16
CA LYS A 492 -26.00 -32.54 41.69
C LYS A 492 -26.61 -33.06 40.38
N ASN A 493 -25.79 -33.62 39.49
CA ASN A 493 -26.00 -34.93 38.83
C ASN A 493 -24.74 -35.25 38.01
N LYS A 494 -23.89 -36.16 38.48
CA LYS A 494 -23.88 -37.63 38.26
C LYS A 494 -23.08 -38.03 37.00
N ALA A 495 -21.92 -38.59 37.28
CA ALA A 495 -21.03 -39.29 36.37
C ALA A 495 -21.68 -40.52 35.71
N LYS A 496 -21.25 -40.83 34.49
CA LYS A 496 -21.24 -42.20 33.95
C LYS A 496 -19.90 -42.49 33.29
N LYS A 497 -19.18 -43.45 33.89
CA LYS A 497 -18.07 -44.23 33.35
C LYS A 497 -18.54 -45.07 32.16
N ASN A 498 -17.67 -45.29 31.18
CA ASN A 498 -17.33 -46.61 30.61
C ASN A 498 -16.13 -46.44 29.66
N LYS A 499 -14.94 -46.95 30.01
CA LYS A 499 -14.42 -48.32 29.85
C LYS A 499 -13.77 -48.58 28.47
N SER A 500 -12.44 -48.48 28.52
CA SER A 500 -11.43 -49.24 27.77
C SER A 500 -11.87 -50.65 27.34
N LYS A 501 -11.51 -51.01 26.10
CA LYS A 501 -11.11 -52.37 25.73
C LYS A 501 -10.00 -52.33 24.66
N LYS A 502 -8.81 -52.76 25.10
CA LYS A 502 -7.74 -53.35 24.28
C LYS A 502 -8.26 -54.60 23.57
N ASN A 503 -7.81 -54.82 22.34
CA ASN A 503 -7.45 -56.15 21.84
C ASN A 503 -6.27 -55.99 20.87
N GLY A 504 -5.26 -56.85 21.01
CA GLY A 504 -4.06 -56.86 20.20
C GLY A 504 -3.87 -58.19 19.45
N LYS A 505 -2.65 -58.30 18.87
CA LYS A 505 -2.04 -59.45 18.15
C LYS A 505 -2.59 -59.65 16.72
N LYS A 506 -1.79 -60.00 15.70
CA LYS A 506 -0.39 -60.45 15.61
C LYS A 506 0.05 -60.43 14.12
N ASN A 507 1.34 -60.16 13.91
CA ASN A 507 2.29 -60.74 12.93
C ASN A 507 1.87 -61.07 11.49
N SER A 508 2.65 -60.58 10.52
CA SER A 508 3.64 -61.42 9.83
C SER A 508 4.69 -60.60 9.07
N LYS A 509 5.97 -60.97 9.26
CA LYS A 509 7.11 -60.65 8.40
C LYS A 509 7.07 -61.55 7.17
N LYS A 510 7.44 -61.04 5.99
CA LYS A 510 8.28 -61.79 5.04
C LYS A 510 9.03 -60.88 4.08
N ASN A 511 10.29 -61.23 3.91
CA ASN A 511 11.33 -60.61 3.10
C ASN A 511 11.06 -60.73 1.59
N GLY A 512 11.67 -59.83 0.81
CA GLY A 512 11.89 -60.01 -0.63
C GLY A 512 12.84 -58.97 -1.22
N LYS A 513 14.15 -59.24 -1.16
CA LYS A 513 15.18 -58.60 -2.01
C LYS A 513 14.92 -58.97 -3.47
N ASN A 514 15.04 -58.03 -4.43
CA ASN A 514 16.11 -58.05 -5.44
C ASN A 514 15.98 -56.98 -6.56
N LYS A 515 17.14 -56.38 -6.83
CA LYS A 515 17.78 -56.07 -8.12
C LYS A 515 17.18 -55.01 -9.06
N ASN A 516 18.00 -53.97 -9.23
CA ASN A 516 18.59 -53.45 -10.47
C ASN A 516 17.73 -53.49 -11.74
N GLN A 517 17.51 -52.32 -12.34
CA GLN A 517 17.93 -52.08 -13.71
C GLN A 517 18.22 -50.59 -13.96
N SER A 518 19.41 -50.37 -14.49
CA SER A 518 19.90 -49.16 -15.12
C SER A 518 19.20 -48.93 -16.47
N LYS A 519 19.08 -47.66 -16.90
CA LYS A 519 19.57 -47.21 -18.22
C LYS A 519 19.48 -45.69 -18.34
N ALA A 520 20.61 -45.12 -18.75
CA ALA A 520 20.78 -43.75 -19.20
C ALA A 520 20.62 -43.66 -20.73
N HIS A 521 20.58 -42.39 -21.19
CA HIS A 521 20.64 -41.86 -22.57
C HIS A 521 19.29 -41.62 -23.25
N GLY A 522 19.06 -40.49 -23.93
CA GLY A 522 20.02 -39.47 -24.37
C GLY A 522 19.40 -38.16 -24.85
N LYS A 523 20.32 -37.25 -25.16
CA LYS A 523 20.15 -35.90 -25.71
C LYS A 523 19.36 -35.88 -27.03
N ARG A 524 18.56 -34.82 -27.22
CA ARG A 524 18.84 -33.78 -28.22
C ARG A 524 18.36 -32.44 -27.71
#